data_AF-A0A966DS58-F1
#
_entry.id   AF-A0A966DS58-F1
#
_cell.length_a   1.000
_cell.length_b   1.000
_cell.length_c   1.000
_cell.angle_alpha   90.00
_cell.angle_beta   90.00
_cell.angle_gamma   90.00
#
_symmetry.space_group_name_H-M   'P 1'
#
loop_
_entity.id
_entity.type
_entity.pdbx_description
1 polymer ?
#
loop_
_entity_poly.entity_id
_entity_poly.type
_entity_poly.pdbx_seq_one_letter_code
_entity_poly.pdbx_strand_id
1 'polypeptide(L)'
;FLVILVLTTGLLAKAAPDEGMWLPIFVERLNYEEMQAMGLNLSAEEIYSINNSSLKDAIVNFGNFCTGEIVSPEGLILTNHHCGYEAIQSHSSIDHDYLTDGFWAMSKEEELPNKGLTATFFVRMADVTLEVLADVTDEMTEAERSKVIKEAMSTLETAASEEGKYTAEVKGFFNGNEYYLFVYEVYNDVRLVGAPPSAIGKFGGDTDNWMWPRHTGDFSMFRVYTAPDGSPAEYSEENVPMVAKRHLKVSTKGIEKNDFAMIWGYPGSTDRYRTSWGIDLTLNQINPAIDVMGEVVLSKMKEGMNQNDEVRIMYASKYAQIANLWKNKKGESRGLKRLKVFDKKKEIESEFAKWVAENPEKQEKYGTVLADFENAYQLISEKGNDAVMWNLQLGLFGCQAFIIPFQFKKTEQILSQKLKKDELNTALEPIMETIEAVYAEYDPATEKMIYTGVLKKLKEVLPNDQLPDIYNLINDKYKGDIDAFTDEVFKKSVYAS
;
A
#
# COMPACT_ATOMS: atom_id res chain seq x y z
N PHE A 1 4.01 25.47 -66.62
CA PHE A 1 4.18 25.68 -65.17
C PHE A 1 3.21 24.76 -64.46
N LEU A 2 3.68 23.58 -64.07
CA LEU A 2 2.91 22.56 -63.35
C LEU A 2 3.22 22.72 -61.87
N VAL A 3 2.25 23.13 -61.06
CA VAL A 3 2.41 23.24 -59.61
C VAL A 3 2.10 21.87 -59.01
N ILE A 4 3.12 21.16 -58.55
CA ILE A 4 2.99 19.93 -57.78
C ILE A 4 2.67 20.35 -56.34
N LEU A 5 1.43 20.14 -55.93
CA LEU A 5 0.98 20.25 -54.54
C LEU A 5 1.44 18.98 -53.82
N VAL A 6 2.59 19.04 -53.14
CA VAL A 6 3.01 17.98 -52.22
C VAL A 6 2.16 18.11 -50.95
N LEU A 7 1.10 17.30 -50.86
CA LEU A 7 0.45 17.01 -49.58
C LEU A 7 1.45 16.26 -48.70
N THR A 8 2.16 16.99 -47.85
CA THR A 8 2.81 16.40 -46.69
C THR A 8 1.70 16.02 -45.70
N THR A 9 1.12 14.83 -45.88
CA THR A 9 0.42 14.15 -44.79
C THR A 9 1.46 13.85 -43.73
N GLY A 10 1.60 14.77 -42.77
CA GLY A 10 2.31 14.48 -41.53
C GLY A 10 1.69 13.22 -40.95
N LEU A 11 2.45 12.13 -41.00
CA LEU A 11 2.29 11.01 -40.09
C LEU A 11 2.52 11.59 -38.70
N LEU A 12 1.47 12.20 -38.13
CA LEU A 12 1.29 12.17 -36.69
C LEU A 12 1.26 10.69 -36.38
N ALA A 13 2.41 10.17 -35.91
CA ALA A 13 2.41 8.95 -35.14
C ALA A 13 1.33 9.18 -34.09
N LYS A 14 0.16 8.54 -34.27
CA LYS A 14 -0.77 8.37 -33.18
C LYS A 14 0.07 7.65 -32.14
N ALA A 15 0.47 8.36 -31.10
CA ALA A 15 1.05 7.76 -29.93
C ALA A 15 0.16 6.55 -29.58
N ALA A 16 0.77 5.42 -29.21
CA ALA A 16 -0.02 4.36 -28.63
C ALA A 16 -0.89 4.98 -27.51
N PRO A 17 -2.14 4.53 -27.29
CA PRO A 17 -2.94 4.97 -26.16
C PRO A 17 -2.05 5.02 -24.92
N ASP A 18 -1.92 6.20 -24.31
CA ASP A 18 -0.98 6.37 -23.20
C ASP A 18 -1.45 5.46 -22.06
N GLU A 19 -0.64 4.47 -21.71
CA GLU A 19 -0.82 3.70 -20.48
C GLU A 19 -0.66 4.67 -19.31
N GLY A 20 -1.70 4.88 -18.52
CA GLY A 20 -1.65 5.91 -17.48
C GLY A 20 -2.63 5.73 -16.33
N MET A 21 -2.22 6.24 -15.17
CA MET A 21 -3.07 6.49 -14.02
C MET A 21 -3.31 8.00 -13.96
N TRP A 22 -4.53 8.42 -14.31
CA TRP A 22 -4.84 9.82 -14.59
C TRP A 22 -5.53 10.48 -13.40
N LEU A 23 -5.12 11.71 -13.07
CA LEU A 23 -5.77 12.47 -12.01
C LEU A 23 -7.17 12.93 -12.45
N PRO A 24 -8.21 12.79 -11.60
CA PRO A 24 -9.58 13.13 -11.97
C PRO A 24 -9.78 14.54 -12.52
N ILE A 25 -9.04 15.55 -12.04
CA ILE A 25 -9.21 16.94 -12.52
C ILE A 25 -8.78 17.13 -13.98
N PHE A 26 -8.01 16.20 -14.52
CA PHE A 26 -7.48 16.28 -15.87
C PHE A 26 -8.23 15.40 -16.87
N VAL A 27 -9.22 14.62 -16.43
CA VAL A 27 -9.97 13.70 -17.31
C VAL A 27 -10.53 14.42 -18.52
N GLU A 28 -11.19 15.58 -18.31
CA GLU A 28 -11.77 16.37 -19.39
C GLU A 28 -10.72 16.82 -20.42
N ARG A 29 -9.54 17.25 -19.94
CA ARG A 29 -8.49 17.84 -20.76
C ARG A 29 -7.62 16.80 -21.48
N LEU A 30 -7.32 15.68 -20.81
CA LEU A 30 -6.26 14.76 -21.26
C LEU A 30 -6.78 13.46 -21.89
N ASN A 31 -7.92 12.93 -21.39
CA ASN A 31 -8.29 11.53 -21.69
C ASN A 31 -9.68 11.39 -22.28
N TYR A 32 -10.55 12.38 -22.10
CA TYR A 32 -11.98 12.23 -22.38
C TYR A 32 -12.30 11.88 -23.83
N GLU A 33 -11.72 12.57 -24.82
CA GLU A 33 -11.98 12.28 -26.24
C GLU A 33 -11.58 10.85 -26.63
N GLU A 34 -10.46 10.37 -26.08
CA GLU A 34 -9.99 9.01 -26.31
C GLU A 34 -10.91 7.99 -25.63
N MET A 35 -11.30 8.23 -24.38
CA MET A 35 -12.24 7.36 -23.67
C MET A 35 -13.59 7.27 -24.41
N GLN A 36 -14.10 8.37 -24.95
CA GLN A 36 -15.31 8.36 -25.78
C GLN A 36 -15.11 7.52 -27.06
N ALA A 37 -13.98 7.67 -27.74
CA ALA A 37 -13.65 6.86 -28.91
C ALA A 37 -13.54 5.36 -28.58
N MET A 38 -13.18 5.01 -27.34
CA MET A 38 -13.13 3.63 -26.83
C MET A 38 -14.49 3.09 -26.35
N GLY A 39 -15.52 3.93 -26.23
CA GLY A 39 -16.89 3.52 -25.87
C GLY A 39 -17.43 4.09 -24.55
N LEU A 40 -16.75 5.05 -23.93
CA LEU A 40 -17.29 5.79 -22.79
C LEU A 40 -18.52 6.62 -23.19
N ASN A 41 -19.62 6.44 -22.47
CA ASN A 41 -20.86 7.21 -22.67
C ASN A 41 -21.11 8.29 -21.60
N LEU A 42 -20.36 8.27 -20.49
CA LEU A 42 -20.47 9.30 -19.45
C LEU A 42 -19.81 10.59 -19.93
N SER A 43 -20.34 11.72 -19.48
CA SER A 43 -19.66 13.01 -19.59
C SER A 43 -18.47 13.12 -18.63
N ALA A 44 -17.53 14.03 -18.91
CA ALA A 44 -16.42 14.31 -18.02
C ALA A 44 -16.90 14.76 -16.62
N GLU A 45 -17.98 15.55 -16.57
CA GLU A 45 -18.58 16.00 -15.31
C GLU A 45 -19.25 14.86 -14.52
N GLU A 46 -19.84 13.88 -15.20
CA GLU A 46 -20.35 12.67 -14.54
C GLU A 46 -19.23 11.79 -13.98
N ILE A 47 -18.02 11.87 -14.52
CA ILE A 47 -16.81 11.22 -13.99
C ILE A 47 -16.32 12.03 -12.78
N TYR A 48 -15.94 13.29 -12.97
CA TYR A 48 -15.44 14.17 -11.91
C TYR A 48 -16.09 15.55 -11.97
N SER A 49 -16.74 15.94 -10.86
CA SER A 49 -17.20 17.30 -10.63
C SER A 49 -16.92 17.72 -9.19
N ILE A 50 -16.49 18.96 -8.99
CA ILE A 50 -16.30 19.53 -7.65
C ILE A 50 -17.66 19.95 -7.05
N ASN A 51 -18.54 20.50 -7.89
CA ASN A 51 -19.77 21.17 -7.45
C ASN A 51 -21.01 20.27 -7.53
N ASN A 52 -20.98 19.25 -8.39
CA ASN A 52 -22.07 18.32 -8.61
C ASN A 52 -21.69 16.90 -8.22
N SER A 53 -22.68 16.04 -8.02
CA SER A 53 -22.38 14.65 -7.75
C SER A 53 -21.85 13.93 -8.99
N SER A 54 -20.76 13.19 -8.83
CA SER A 54 -20.07 12.46 -9.91
C SER A 54 -19.64 11.07 -9.43
N LEU A 55 -19.06 10.24 -10.32
CA LEU A 55 -18.56 8.91 -9.94
C LEU A 55 -17.66 8.92 -8.71
N LYS A 56 -16.89 9.99 -8.49
CA LYS A 56 -16.03 10.15 -7.31
C LYS A 56 -16.74 9.89 -5.98
N ASP A 57 -18.03 10.24 -5.88
CA ASP A 57 -18.81 10.14 -4.64
C ASP A 57 -19.21 8.69 -4.31
N ALA A 58 -19.06 7.79 -5.28
CA ALA A 58 -19.32 6.36 -5.10
C ALA A 58 -18.04 5.54 -4.96
N ILE A 59 -16.85 6.12 -5.18
CA ILE A 59 -15.57 5.41 -5.04
C ILE A 59 -14.95 5.76 -3.68
N VAL A 60 -14.55 4.72 -2.96
CA VAL A 60 -14.14 4.81 -1.56
C VAL A 60 -12.69 4.35 -1.45
N ASN A 61 -11.86 5.14 -0.77
CA ASN A 61 -10.60 4.63 -0.25
C ASN A 61 -10.95 3.80 1.01
N PHE A 62 -10.80 2.48 0.89
CA PHE A 62 -11.17 1.51 1.91
C PHE A 62 -9.96 1.18 2.78
N GLY A 63 -10.00 1.64 4.04
CA GLY A 63 -8.96 1.40 5.04
C GLY A 63 -7.60 2.01 4.73
N ASN A 64 -7.48 2.89 3.72
CA ASN A 64 -6.21 3.44 3.22
C ASN A 64 -5.28 2.44 2.50
N PHE A 65 -5.78 1.25 2.18
CA PHE A 65 -4.99 0.18 1.52
C PHE A 65 -5.69 -0.44 0.31
N CYS A 66 -7.02 -0.27 0.18
CA CYS A 66 -7.81 -0.82 -0.91
C CYS A 66 -8.76 0.24 -1.49
N THR A 67 -9.38 -0.11 -2.62
CA THR A 67 -10.52 0.63 -3.15
C THR A 67 -11.80 -0.15 -2.88
N GLY A 68 -12.86 0.56 -2.50
CA GLY A 68 -14.22 0.04 -2.44
C GLY A 68 -15.15 0.94 -3.26
N GLU A 69 -16.40 0.50 -3.42
CA GLU A 69 -17.41 1.26 -4.16
C GLU A 69 -18.78 1.16 -3.51
N ILE A 70 -19.51 2.27 -3.46
CA ILE A 70 -20.86 2.32 -2.93
C ILE A 70 -21.83 1.78 -3.97
N VAL A 71 -22.60 0.75 -3.61
CA VAL A 71 -23.54 0.04 -4.49
C VAL A 71 -25.00 0.13 -4.02
N SER A 72 -25.28 0.93 -2.99
CA SER A 72 -26.64 1.18 -2.50
C SER A 72 -26.81 2.62 -1.97
N PRO A 73 -28.06 3.13 -1.86
CA PRO A 73 -28.32 4.43 -1.26
C PRO A 73 -28.03 4.49 0.25
N GLU A 74 -27.87 3.35 0.91
CA GLU A 74 -27.63 3.22 2.36
C GLU A 74 -26.19 2.74 2.65
N GLY A 75 -25.22 3.31 1.93
CA GLY A 75 -23.80 3.20 2.25
C GLY A 75 -23.18 1.80 2.09
N LEU A 76 -23.82 0.89 1.36
CA LEU A 76 -23.28 -0.47 1.14
C LEU A 76 -22.06 -0.40 0.21
N ILE A 77 -20.92 -0.87 0.70
CA ILE A 77 -19.65 -0.97 0.00
C ILE A 77 -19.49 -2.39 -0.58
N LEU A 78 -19.04 -2.47 -1.83
CA LEU A 78 -18.41 -3.64 -2.41
C LEU A 78 -16.89 -3.41 -2.47
N THR A 79 -16.10 -4.39 -2.03
CA THR A 79 -14.64 -4.42 -2.20
C THR A 79 -14.17 -5.86 -2.37
N ASN A 80 -12.87 -6.11 -2.49
CA ASN A 80 -12.36 -7.47 -2.62
C ASN A 80 -12.42 -8.24 -1.29
N HIS A 81 -12.53 -9.56 -1.36
CA HIS A 81 -12.47 -10.43 -0.18
C HIS A 81 -11.12 -10.29 0.53
N HIS A 82 -10.03 -10.18 -0.24
CA HIS A 82 -8.71 -9.98 0.36
C HIS A 82 -8.53 -8.61 1.03
N CYS A 83 -9.30 -7.59 0.62
CA CYS A 83 -9.33 -6.29 1.30
C CYS A 83 -10.08 -6.36 2.63
N GLY A 84 -11.16 -7.13 2.70
CA GLY A 84 -11.91 -7.39 3.94
C GLY A 84 -11.30 -8.49 4.82
N TYR A 85 -10.21 -9.13 4.41
CA TYR A 85 -9.75 -10.38 5.00
C TYR A 85 -9.31 -10.25 6.46
N GLU A 86 -8.68 -9.14 6.81
CA GLU A 86 -8.31 -8.84 8.20
C GLU A 86 -9.54 -8.67 9.08
N ALA A 87 -10.56 -7.92 8.62
CA ALA A 87 -11.83 -7.79 9.32
C ALA A 87 -12.56 -9.13 9.46
N ILE A 88 -12.58 -9.97 8.41
CA ILE A 88 -13.19 -11.31 8.48
C ILE A 88 -12.45 -12.17 9.51
N GLN A 89 -11.13 -12.14 9.52
CA GLN A 89 -10.30 -12.90 10.46
C GLN A 89 -10.44 -12.39 11.90
N SER A 90 -10.50 -11.08 12.13
CA SER A 90 -10.63 -10.52 13.48
C SER A 90 -11.95 -10.90 14.15
N HIS A 91 -12.99 -11.18 13.36
CA HIS A 91 -14.28 -11.68 13.84
C HIS A 91 -14.36 -13.22 13.86
N SER A 92 -13.36 -13.91 13.35
CA SER A 92 -13.33 -15.38 13.29
C SER A 92 -12.79 -15.99 14.58
N SER A 93 -13.32 -17.14 14.95
CA SER A 93 -12.86 -17.95 16.08
C SER A 93 -13.02 -19.44 15.75
N ILE A 94 -12.64 -20.31 16.69
CA ILE A 94 -12.90 -21.76 16.56
C ILE A 94 -14.41 -22.05 16.52
N ASP A 95 -15.22 -21.27 17.25
CA ASP A 95 -16.68 -21.45 17.31
C ASP A 95 -17.38 -20.86 16.08
N HIS A 96 -16.80 -19.80 15.50
CA HIS A 96 -17.36 -19.08 14.34
C HIS A 96 -16.24 -18.75 13.34
N ASP A 97 -15.93 -19.69 12.44
CA ASP A 97 -14.85 -19.52 11.46
C ASP A 97 -15.37 -18.88 10.16
N TYR A 98 -15.54 -17.56 10.17
CA TYR A 98 -16.02 -16.81 8.99
C TYR A 98 -15.06 -16.88 7.80
N LEU A 99 -13.77 -17.20 8.01
CA LEU A 99 -12.85 -17.47 6.90
C LEU A 99 -13.27 -18.72 6.13
N THR A 100 -13.66 -19.79 6.82
CA THR A 100 -14.08 -21.05 6.20
C THR A 100 -15.52 -20.99 5.71
N ASP A 101 -16.43 -20.50 6.54
CA ASP A 101 -17.87 -20.61 6.30
C ASP A 101 -18.48 -19.39 5.60
N GLY A 102 -17.74 -18.28 5.54
CA GLY A 102 -18.27 -16.99 5.14
C GLY A 102 -19.14 -16.36 6.23
N PHE A 103 -19.62 -15.15 5.95
CA PHE A 103 -20.45 -14.37 6.87
C PHE A 103 -21.51 -13.62 6.07
N TRP A 104 -22.73 -13.51 6.59
CA TRP A 104 -23.82 -12.73 5.98
C TRP A 104 -24.75 -12.21 7.07
N ALA A 105 -24.72 -10.90 7.32
CA ALA A 105 -25.68 -10.24 8.19
C ALA A 105 -27.08 -10.25 7.53
N MET A 106 -28.06 -10.84 8.20
CA MET A 106 -29.45 -10.92 7.71
C MET A 106 -30.25 -9.66 8.04
N SER A 107 -29.73 -8.83 8.94
CA SER A 107 -30.25 -7.50 9.26
C SER A 107 -29.10 -6.52 9.55
N LYS A 108 -29.40 -5.22 9.65
CA LYS A 108 -28.37 -4.18 9.92
C LYS A 108 -27.78 -4.31 11.32
N GLU A 109 -28.56 -4.83 12.26
CA GLU A 109 -28.17 -5.08 13.65
C GLU A 109 -27.18 -6.24 13.78
N GLU A 110 -27.11 -7.13 12.78
CA GLU A 110 -26.16 -8.24 12.72
C GLU A 110 -24.82 -7.83 12.06
N GLU A 111 -24.70 -6.63 11.50
CA GLU A 111 -23.47 -6.16 10.84
C GLU A 111 -22.35 -5.91 11.88
N LEU A 112 -21.16 -6.48 11.64
CA LEU A 112 -20.09 -6.51 12.66
C LEU A 112 -19.19 -5.27 12.59
N PRO A 113 -19.02 -4.49 13.68
CA PRO A 113 -18.19 -3.30 13.68
C PRO A 113 -16.69 -3.63 13.61
N ASN A 114 -15.92 -2.80 12.90
CA ASN A 114 -14.47 -3.01 12.71
C ASN A 114 -13.68 -1.83 13.25
N LYS A 115 -13.04 -2.00 14.41
CA LYS A 115 -12.20 -0.94 15.02
C LYS A 115 -11.03 -0.61 14.09
N GLY A 116 -10.85 0.69 13.79
CA GLY A 116 -9.74 1.19 12.97
C GLY A 116 -9.92 1.04 11.45
N LEU A 117 -11.01 0.42 10.98
CA LEU A 117 -11.34 0.38 9.55
C LEU A 117 -12.10 1.66 9.17
N THR A 118 -11.63 2.35 8.14
CA THR A 118 -12.23 3.61 7.67
C THR A 118 -12.73 3.52 6.23
N ALA A 119 -13.72 4.36 5.92
CA ALA A 119 -14.18 4.62 4.56
C ALA A 119 -13.94 6.10 4.25
N THR A 120 -13.00 6.37 3.34
CA THR A 120 -12.55 7.72 3.03
C THR A 120 -13.06 8.14 1.65
N PHE A 121 -13.85 9.21 1.61
CA PHE A 121 -14.48 9.73 0.40
C PHE A 121 -13.73 10.93 -0.14
N PHE A 122 -13.51 10.95 -1.45
CA PHE A 122 -12.83 12.05 -2.13
C PHE A 122 -13.78 13.24 -2.37
N VAL A 123 -13.51 14.35 -1.70
CA VAL A 123 -14.33 15.57 -1.78
C VAL A 123 -13.91 16.39 -2.99
N ARG A 124 -12.65 16.81 -3.05
CA ARG A 124 -12.11 17.66 -4.11
C ARG A 124 -10.58 17.61 -4.14
N MET A 125 -9.99 18.07 -5.24
CA MET A 125 -8.57 18.37 -5.29
C MET A 125 -8.29 19.67 -6.05
N ALA A 126 -7.08 20.20 -5.88
CA ALA A 126 -6.60 21.40 -6.57
C ALA A 126 -5.11 21.27 -6.88
N ASP A 127 -4.67 21.87 -7.99
CA ASP A 127 -3.26 22.15 -8.24
C ASP A 127 -2.86 23.33 -7.34
N VAL A 128 -1.85 23.11 -6.49
CA VAL A 128 -1.32 24.10 -5.54
C VAL A 128 0.20 24.28 -5.74
N THR A 129 0.70 23.94 -6.93
CA THR A 129 2.14 23.94 -7.23
C THR A 129 2.75 25.33 -7.03
N LEU A 130 2.06 26.38 -7.47
CA LEU A 130 2.55 27.76 -7.36
C LEU A 130 2.61 28.21 -5.90
N GLU A 131 1.62 27.84 -5.09
CA GLU A 131 1.54 28.17 -3.67
C GLU A 131 2.62 27.45 -2.87
N VAL A 132 2.87 26.17 -3.18
CA VAL A 132 3.90 25.37 -2.48
C VAL A 132 5.32 25.83 -2.85
N LEU A 133 5.54 26.23 -4.10
CA LEU A 133 6.87 26.61 -4.59
C LEU A 133 7.14 28.12 -4.54
N ALA A 134 6.22 28.93 -4.01
CA ALA A 134 6.29 30.39 -4.03
C ALA A 134 7.60 30.95 -3.43
N ASP A 135 8.07 30.34 -2.34
CA ASP A 135 9.27 30.78 -1.61
C ASP A 135 10.50 29.88 -1.88
N VAL A 136 10.42 28.94 -2.83
CA VAL A 136 11.54 28.06 -3.19
C VAL A 136 12.46 28.75 -4.19
N THR A 137 13.77 28.76 -3.92
CA THR A 137 14.78 29.30 -4.83
C THR A 137 15.88 28.29 -5.14
N ASP A 138 16.59 28.51 -6.26
CA ASP A 138 17.64 27.60 -6.75
C ASP A 138 18.89 27.59 -5.85
N GLU A 139 19.07 28.59 -4.99
CA GLU A 139 20.21 28.71 -4.07
C GLU A 139 20.01 27.97 -2.74
N MET A 140 18.80 27.46 -2.48
CA MET A 140 18.51 26.75 -1.24
C MET A 140 19.24 25.41 -1.17
N THR A 141 19.71 25.05 0.01
CA THR A 141 20.08 23.65 0.27
C THR A 141 18.82 22.78 0.26
N GLU A 142 19.01 21.49 0.02
CA GLU A 142 17.85 20.59 -0.08
C GLU A 142 17.08 20.44 1.24
N ALA A 143 17.76 20.64 2.37
CA ALA A 143 17.13 20.69 3.70
C ALA A 143 16.28 21.96 3.89
N GLU A 144 16.76 23.11 3.44
CA GLU A 144 16.02 24.38 3.49
C GLU A 144 14.80 24.32 2.57
N ARG A 145 15.00 23.86 1.32
CA ARG A 145 13.92 23.67 0.36
C ARG A 145 12.83 22.74 0.90
N SER A 146 13.21 21.59 1.44
CA SER A 146 12.28 20.64 2.06
C SER A 146 11.50 21.25 3.23
N LYS A 147 12.16 22.10 4.04
CA LYS A 147 11.51 22.79 5.16
C LYS A 147 10.46 23.79 4.66
N VAL A 148 10.81 24.66 3.71
CA VAL A 148 9.92 25.68 3.14
C VAL A 148 8.68 25.02 2.52
N ILE A 149 8.90 23.98 1.70
CA ILE A 149 7.81 23.21 1.08
C ILE A 149 6.89 22.61 2.13
N LYS A 150 7.45 21.99 3.19
CA LYS A 150 6.65 21.38 4.26
C LYS A 150 5.81 22.42 5.01
N GLU A 151 6.35 23.61 5.26
CA GLU A 151 5.63 24.71 5.91
C GLU A 151 4.47 25.23 5.04
N ALA A 152 4.70 25.39 3.73
CA ALA A 152 3.67 25.78 2.77
C ALA A 152 2.55 24.72 2.67
N MET A 153 2.92 23.44 2.53
CA MET A 153 1.98 22.31 2.52
C MET A 153 1.11 22.29 3.78
N SER A 154 1.72 22.38 4.97
CA SER A 154 1.00 22.35 6.25
C SER A 154 -0.01 23.51 6.38
N THR A 155 0.33 24.68 5.84
CA THR A 155 -0.57 25.84 5.84
C THR A 155 -1.80 25.60 4.96
N LEU A 156 -1.59 25.08 3.75
CA LEU A 156 -2.66 24.74 2.80
C LEU A 156 -3.56 23.62 3.34
N GLU A 157 -2.98 22.57 3.93
CA GLU A 157 -3.71 21.47 4.56
C GLU A 157 -4.59 21.97 5.71
N THR A 158 -4.03 22.80 6.60
CA THR A 158 -4.78 23.37 7.73
C THR A 158 -5.97 24.19 7.24
N ALA A 159 -5.77 25.07 6.24
CA ALA A 159 -6.84 25.86 5.67
C ALA A 159 -7.93 24.99 4.99
N ALA A 160 -7.51 23.96 4.26
CA ALA A 160 -8.43 23.08 3.53
C ALA A 160 -9.19 22.08 4.43
N SER A 161 -8.73 21.87 5.67
CA SER A 161 -9.39 21.00 6.65
C SER A 161 -10.74 21.53 7.14
N GLU A 162 -11.06 22.81 6.90
CA GLU A 162 -12.29 23.47 7.38
C GLU A 162 -12.53 23.22 8.88
N GLU A 163 -11.58 23.68 9.71
CA GLU A 163 -11.64 23.52 11.18
C GLU A 163 -11.73 22.05 11.63
N GLY A 164 -11.08 21.15 10.88
CA GLY A 164 -11.02 19.70 11.19
C GLY A 164 -12.21 18.90 10.65
N LYS A 165 -13.13 19.51 9.92
CA LYS A 165 -14.23 18.82 9.24
C LYS A 165 -13.73 17.82 8.18
N TYR A 166 -12.67 18.16 7.47
CA TYR A 166 -12.08 17.33 6.42
C TYR A 166 -10.64 16.95 6.74
N THR A 167 -10.21 15.81 6.21
CA THR A 167 -8.79 15.48 6.11
C THR A 167 -8.25 16.06 4.81
N ALA A 168 -7.26 16.93 4.91
CA ALA A 168 -6.58 17.52 3.76
C ALA A 168 -5.12 17.07 3.71
N GLU A 169 -4.63 16.73 2.53
CA GLU A 169 -3.23 16.40 2.29
C GLU A 169 -2.74 17.08 1.02
N VAL A 170 -1.53 17.63 1.06
CA VAL A 170 -0.80 18.04 -0.14
C VAL A 170 0.20 16.96 -0.47
N LYS A 171 0.28 16.56 -1.74
CA LYS A 171 1.23 15.56 -2.21
C LYS A 171 2.04 16.10 -3.37
N GLY A 172 3.35 15.84 -3.33
CA GLY A 172 4.23 16.07 -4.46
C GLY A 172 4.05 14.97 -5.52
N PHE A 173 3.87 15.38 -6.77
CA PHE A 173 3.81 14.53 -7.94
C PHE A 173 5.05 14.78 -8.82
N PHE A 174 5.37 13.81 -9.68
CA PHE A 174 6.50 13.88 -10.61
C PHE A 174 7.82 14.26 -9.92
N ASN A 175 8.13 13.61 -8.78
CA ASN A 175 9.30 13.92 -7.93
C ASN A 175 9.33 15.38 -7.42
N GLY A 176 8.17 15.96 -7.12
CA GLY A 176 8.05 17.29 -6.53
C GLY A 176 8.11 18.44 -7.54
N ASN A 177 7.88 18.14 -8.83
CA ASN A 177 7.68 19.16 -9.87
C ASN A 177 6.28 19.78 -9.81
N GLU A 178 5.29 19.04 -9.29
CA GLU A 178 3.91 19.49 -9.12
C GLU A 178 3.41 19.13 -7.72
N TYR A 179 2.47 19.90 -7.19
CA TYR A 179 1.84 19.66 -5.90
C TYR A 179 0.32 19.75 -6.01
N TYR A 180 -0.35 18.73 -5.49
CA TYR A 180 -1.81 18.66 -5.50
C TYR A 180 -2.34 18.55 -4.09
N LEU A 181 -3.32 19.38 -3.77
CA LEU A 181 -4.12 19.30 -2.54
C LEU A 181 -5.26 18.32 -2.77
N PHE A 182 -5.44 17.37 -1.87
CA PHE A 182 -6.57 16.45 -1.82
C PHE A 182 -7.35 16.70 -0.53
N VAL A 183 -8.68 16.71 -0.63
CA VAL A 183 -9.59 16.87 0.51
C VAL A 183 -10.52 15.68 0.57
N TYR A 184 -10.62 15.10 1.76
CA TYR A 184 -11.39 13.89 2.02
C TYR A 184 -12.31 14.05 3.23
N GLU A 185 -13.38 13.27 3.21
CA GLU A 185 -14.29 13.05 4.33
C GLU A 185 -14.09 11.60 4.79
N VAL A 186 -13.69 11.41 6.05
CA VAL A 186 -13.30 10.09 6.61
C VAL A 186 -14.38 9.61 7.55
N TYR A 187 -14.94 8.43 7.30
CA TYR A 187 -15.90 7.76 8.18
C TYR A 187 -15.24 6.61 8.94
N ASN A 188 -15.44 6.57 10.25
CA ASN A 188 -14.75 5.63 11.16
C ASN A 188 -15.61 4.44 11.61
N ASP A 189 -16.91 4.43 11.30
CA ASP A 189 -17.80 3.29 11.55
C ASP A 189 -18.08 2.54 10.25
N VAL A 190 -17.28 1.51 9.99
CA VAL A 190 -17.42 0.61 8.84
C VAL A 190 -17.66 -0.81 9.33
N ARG A 191 -18.82 -1.38 8.98
CA ARG A 191 -19.26 -2.69 9.48
C ARG A 191 -19.22 -3.75 8.39
N LEU A 192 -18.81 -4.96 8.75
CA LEU A 192 -18.82 -6.12 7.85
C LEU A 192 -20.27 -6.56 7.66
N VAL A 193 -20.70 -6.65 6.39
CA VAL A 193 -22.05 -7.05 6.00
C VAL A 193 -22.06 -8.47 5.45
N GLY A 194 -21.06 -8.81 4.64
CA GLY A 194 -21.01 -10.15 4.07
C GLY A 194 -19.67 -10.50 3.43
N ALA A 195 -19.31 -11.76 3.51
CA ALA A 195 -18.15 -12.34 2.84
C ALA A 195 -18.48 -13.77 2.41
N PRO A 196 -18.18 -14.17 1.17
CA PRO A 196 -18.24 -15.56 0.79
C PRO A 196 -17.19 -16.38 1.55
N PRO A 197 -17.36 -17.72 1.68
CA PRO A 197 -16.30 -18.63 2.11
C PRO A 197 -14.96 -18.34 1.41
N SER A 198 -13.83 -18.51 2.10
CA SER A 198 -12.50 -18.37 1.47
C SER A 198 -12.29 -19.35 0.30
N ALA A 199 -13.01 -20.46 0.27
CA ALA A 199 -13.04 -21.36 -0.87
C ALA A 199 -13.58 -20.70 -2.16
N ILE A 200 -14.33 -19.60 -2.06
CA ILE A 200 -14.80 -18.77 -3.17
C ILE A 200 -13.98 -17.48 -3.23
N GLY A 201 -13.91 -16.74 -2.11
CA GLY A 201 -13.24 -15.44 -1.98
C GLY A 201 -11.75 -15.47 -2.24
N LYS A 202 -11.11 -16.62 -2.01
CA LYS A 202 -9.69 -16.89 -2.25
C LYS A 202 -9.49 -18.24 -2.96
N PHE A 203 -10.42 -18.64 -3.83
CA PHE A 203 -10.31 -19.88 -4.63
C PHE A 203 -8.95 -19.95 -5.35
N GLY A 204 -8.30 -21.12 -5.27
CA GLY A 204 -6.96 -21.36 -5.80
C GLY A 204 -5.81 -20.86 -4.92
N GLY A 205 -6.10 -20.07 -3.89
CA GLY A 205 -5.14 -19.59 -2.89
C GLY A 205 -3.89 -18.96 -3.52
N ASP A 206 -2.75 -19.23 -2.90
CA ASP A 206 -1.47 -18.71 -3.39
C ASP A 206 -0.99 -19.41 -4.66
N THR A 207 -1.60 -20.53 -5.08
CA THR A 207 -1.29 -21.16 -6.37
C THR A 207 -1.78 -20.30 -7.52
N ASP A 208 -3.01 -19.81 -7.43
CA ASP A 208 -3.66 -19.02 -8.49
C ASP A 208 -3.39 -17.52 -8.37
N ASN A 209 -2.90 -17.02 -7.23
CA ASN A 209 -2.57 -15.60 -7.08
C ASN A 209 -1.62 -15.10 -8.22
N TRP A 210 -1.81 -13.91 -8.78
CA TRP A 210 -1.08 -13.43 -9.97
C TRP A 210 -1.15 -14.31 -11.25
N MET A 211 -2.08 -15.27 -11.35
CA MET A 211 -2.26 -16.12 -12.54
C MET A 211 -3.57 -15.85 -13.30
N TRP A 212 -3.56 -16.16 -14.59
CA TRP A 212 -4.71 -16.28 -15.49
C TRP A 212 -4.59 -17.61 -16.28
N PRO A 213 -5.67 -18.40 -16.51
CA PRO A 213 -7.07 -18.18 -16.12
C PRO A 213 -7.30 -18.06 -14.61
N ARG A 214 -8.38 -17.36 -14.20
CA ARG A 214 -8.74 -17.15 -12.81
C ARG A 214 -10.23 -17.39 -12.58
N HIS A 215 -10.56 -18.02 -11.45
CA HIS A 215 -11.95 -18.40 -11.09
C HIS A 215 -12.31 -18.00 -9.65
N THR A 216 -11.68 -16.94 -9.13
CA THR A 216 -11.88 -16.47 -7.75
C THR A 216 -13.03 -15.48 -7.68
N GLY A 217 -14.01 -15.71 -6.79
CA GLY A 217 -15.07 -14.76 -6.47
C GLY A 217 -14.60 -13.78 -5.40
N ASP A 218 -13.58 -12.98 -5.71
CA ASP A 218 -12.87 -12.12 -4.75
C ASP A 218 -13.68 -10.85 -4.41
N PHE A 219 -14.69 -11.00 -3.56
CA PHE A 219 -15.50 -9.88 -3.08
C PHE A 219 -15.88 -10.02 -1.59
N SER A 220 -16.12 -8.89 -0.95
CA SER A 220 -16.74 -8.76 0.38
C SER A 220 -17.56 -7.48 0.43
N MET A 221 -18.46 -7.39 1.41
CA MET A 221 -19.44 -6.32 1.54
C MET A 221 -19.33 -5.69 2.93
N PHE A 222 -19.31 -4.37 2.94
CA PHE A 222 -19.28 -3.55 4.16
C PHE A 222 -20.35 -2.48 4.10
N ARG A 223 -20.60 -1.78 5.19
CA ARG A 223 -21.48 -0.60 5.21
C ARG A 223 -20.86 0.52 6.02
N VAL A 224 -20.96 1.74 5.50
CA VAL A 224 -20.58 2.96 6.21
C VAL A 224 -21.74 3.42 7.08
N TYR A 225 -21.44 3.76 8.32
CA TYR A 225 -22.35 4.36 9.29
C TYR A 225 -21.91 5.76 9.69
N THR A 226 -22.87 6.57 10.13
CA THR A 226 -22.66 7.96 10.53
C THR A 226 -23.41 8.25 11.82
N ALA A 227 -23.09 9.36 12.48
CA ALA A 227 -23.99 9.93 13.48
C ALA A 227 -25.38 10.19 12.85
N PRO A 228 -26.45 10.30 13.67
CA PRO A 228 -27.81 10.56 13.16
C PRO A 228 -27.96 11.84 12.31
N ASP A 229 -27.05 12.80 12.46
CA ASP A 229 -27.02 14.04 11.67
C ASP A 229 -26.30 13.89 10.31
N GLY A 230 -25.72 12.72 10.03
CA GLY A 230 -24.97 12.41 8.81
C GLY A 230 -23.47 12.65 8.91
N SER A 231 -22.97 13.21 10.02
CA SER A 231 -21.53 13.46 10.20
C SER A 231 -20.74 12.17 10.50
N PRO A 232 -19.45 12.11 10.12
CA PRO A 232 -18.59 11.03 10.55
C PRO A 232 -18.55 10.86 12.06
N ALA A 233 -18.61 9.63 12.53
CA ALA A 233 -18.54 9.29 13.94
C ALA A 233 -17.77 7.99 14.14
N GLU A 234 -17.21 7.83 15.34
CA GLU A 234 -16.80 6.52 15.84
C GLU A 234 -18.01 5.59 15.99
N TYR A 235 -17.74 4.30 16.13
CA TYR A 235 -18.80 3.30 16.34
C TYR A 235 -19.73 3.68 17.50
N SER A 236 -21.03 3.62 17.23
CA SER A 236 -22.12 3.70 18.21
C SER A 236 -23.28 2.83 17.75
N GLU A 237 -24.01 2.23 18.70
CA GLU A 237 -25.27 1.53 18.39
C GLU A 237 -26.34 2.49 17.84
N GLU A 238 -26.23 3.79 18.12
CA GLU A 238 -27.15 4.82 17.62
C GLU A 238 -26.81 5.32 16.21
N ASN A 239 -25.63 4.95 15.67
CA ASN A 239 -25.25 5.34 14.32
C ASN A 239 -26.20 4.74 13.29
N VAL A 240 -26.42 5.46 12.20
CA VAL A 240 -27.32 5.07 11.12
C VAL A 240 -26.55 4.84 9.81
N PRO A 241 -27.06 4.01 8.89
CA PRO A 241 -26.46 3.85 7.56
C PRO A 241 -26.24 5.18 6.85
N MET A 242 -25.05 5.38 6.31
CA MET A 242 -24.70 6.58 5.55
C MET A 242 -25.63 6.72 4.33
N VAL A 243 -26.25 7.90 4.18
CA VAL A 243 -26.99 8.24 2.97
C VAL A 243 -26.01 8.61 1.86
N ALA A 244 -25.93 7.77 0.84
CA ALA A 244 -24.95 7.93 -0.23
C ALA A 244 -25.31 9.11 -1.16
N LYS A 245 -24.34 10.01 -1.40
CA LYS A 245 -24.46 11.09 -2.40
C LYS A 245 -24.63 10.50 -3.82
N ARG A 246 -23.94 9.39 -4.10
CA ARG A 246 -24.07 8.58 -5.31
C ARG A 246 -23.80 7.11 -4.99
N HIS A 247 -24.39 6.20 -5.77
CA HIS A 247 -24.06 4.78 -5.75
C HIS A 247 -24.00 4.22 -7.17
N LEU A 248 -23.17 3.20 -7.37
CA LEU A 248 -23.03 2.49 -8.63
C LEU A 248 -24.18 1.50 -8.82
N LYS A 249 -24.62 1.36 -10.07
CA LYS A 249 -25.61 0.35 -10.46
C LYS A 249 -24.87 -0.87 -11.01
N VAL A 250 -25.19 -2.05 -10.49
CA VAL A 250 -24.63 -3.31 -10.98
C VAL A 250 -25.32 -3.71 -12.28
N SER A 251 -24.56 -3.82 -13.37
CA SER A 251 -25.09 -4.27 -14.66
C SER A 251 -25.31 -5.79 -14.66
N THR A 252 -26.48 -6.23 -15.10
CA THR A 252 -26.81 -7.65 -15.31
C THR A 252 -26.76 -8.06 -16.78
N LYS A 253 -26.28 -7.17 -17.67
CA LYS A 253 -26.28 -7.38 -19.12
C LYS A 253 -25.20 -8.34 -19.62
N GLY A 254 -24.25 -8.73 -18.76
CA GLY A 254 -23.03 -9.41 -19.17
C GLY A 254 -21.96 -8.45 -19.69
N ILE A 255 -20.81 -9.00 -20.05
CA ILE A 255 -19.67 -8.28 -20.66
C ILE A 255 -19.18 -9.06 -21.88
N GLU A 256 -18.83 -8.34 -22.93
CA GLU A 256 -18.27 -8.90 -24.16
C GLU A 256 -16.81 -8.45 -24.37
N LYS A 257 -16.11 -9.17 -25.24
CA LYS A 257 -14.74 -8.82 -25.60
C LYS A 257 -14.73 -7.43 -26.26
N ASN A 258 -13.86 -6.55 -25.77
CA ASN A 258 -13.67 -5.15 -26.20
C ASN A 258 -14.75 -4.18 -25.71
N ASP A 259 -15.62 -4.57 -24.78
CA ASP A 259 -16.41 -3.58 -24.05
C ASP A 259 -15.50 -2.59 -23.32
N PHE A 260 -15.90 -1.32 -23.30
CA PHE A 260 -15.19 -0.28 -22.58
C PHE A 260 -15.19 -0.58 -21.08
N ALA A 261 -14.01 -0.52 -20.45
CA ALA A 261 -13.84 -0.64 -19.02
C ALA A 261 -12.97 0.51 -18.49
N MET A 262 -13.45 1.17 -17.43
CA MET A 262 -12.71 2.18 -16.69
C MET A 262 -12.61 1.73 -15.24
N ILE A 263 -11.40 1.81 -14.67
CA ILE A 263 -11.15 1.52 -13.26
C ILE A 263 -10.82 2.84 -12.58
N TRP A 264 -11.52 3.14 -11.49
CA TRP A 264 -11.21 4.25 -10.60
C TRP A 264 -10.78 3.67 -9.26
N GLY A 265 -9.63 4.10 -8.74
CA GLY A 265 -9.20 3.71 -7.40
C GLY A 265 -8.02 4.52 -6.90
N TYR A 266 -7.42 4.01 -5.84
CA TYR A 266 -6.33 4.65 -5.11
C TYR A 266 -5.04 3.81 -5.26
N PRO A 267 -4.33 3.90 -6.39
CA PRO A 267 -3.08 3.18 -6.56
C PRO A 267 -2.05 3.67 -5.55
N GLY A 268 -1.45 2.75 -4.78
CA GLY A 268 -0.52 3.12 -3.70
C GLY A 268 0.78 3.77 -4.20
N SER A 269 1.51 3.08 -5.09
CA SER A 269 2.74 3.64 -5.67
C SER A 269 3.08 2.99 -7.00
N THR A 270 3.81 3.73 -7.84
CA THR A 270 4.45 3.20 -9.04
C THR A 270 5.82 3.84 -9.20
N ASP A 271 6.71 3.17 -9.92
CA ASP A 271 8.04 3.70 -10.23
C ASP A 271 8.32 3.60 -11.73
N ARG A 272 7.42 4.20 -12.52
CA ARG A 272 7.44 4.13 -13.99
C ARG A 272 8.66 4.80 -14.60
N TYR A 273 9.28 5.76 -13.91
CA TYR A 273 10.44 6.51 -14.38
C TYR A 273 11.77 5.95 -13.87
N ARG A 274 11.77 4.81 -13.17
CA ARG A 274 12.99 4.10 -12.75
C ARG A 274 13.96 3.88 -13.91
N THR A 275 15.24 4.12 -13.66
CA THR A 275 16.35 3.94 -14.60
C THR A 275 16.72 2.46 -14.80
N SER A 276 17.52 2.15 -15.81
CA SER A 276 18.09 0.83 -16.07
C SER A 276 18.92 0.35 -14.88
N TRP A 277 19.69 1.23 -14.24
CA TRP A 277 20.42 0.92 -12.99
C TRP A 277 19.47 0.55 -11.84
N GLY A 278 18.35 1.25 -11.70
CA GLY A 278 17.32 0.89 -10.72
C GLY A 278 16.65 -0.44 -11.02
N ILE A 279 16.43 -0.78 -12.30
CA ILE A 279 15.94 -2.11 -12.72
C ILE A 279 16.97 -3.19 -12.41
N ASP A 280 18.25 -2.94 -12.63
CA ASP A 280 19.33 -3.88 -12.32
C ASP A 280 19.40 -4.18 -10.82
N LEU A 281 19.39 -3.13 -9.98
CA LEU A 281 19.34 -3.26 -8.52
C LEU A 281 18.11 -4.07 -8.07
N THR A 282 16.94 -3.80 -8.65
CA THR A 282 15.72 -4.58 -8.38
C THR A 282 15.88 -6.06 -8.69
N LEU A 283 16.42 -6.38 -9.86
CA LEU A 283 16.53 -7.75 -10.34
C LEU A 283 17.62 -8.57 -9.65
N ASN A 284 18.71 -7.91 -9.26
CA ASN A 284 19.92 -8.57 -8.80
C ASN A 284 20.13 -8.50 -7.28
N GLN A 285 19.49 -7.56 -6.58
CA GLN A 285 19.64 -7.40 -5.12
C GLN A 285 18.31 -7.42 -4.38
N ILE A 286 17.39 -6.51 -4.71
CA ILE A 286 16.15 -6.29 -3.92
C ILE A 286 15.21 -7.50 -3.99
N ASN A 287 14.75 -7.87 -5.19
CA ASN A 287 13.78 -8.95 -5.32
C ASN A 287 14.34 -10.33 -4.89
N PRO A 288 15.62 -10.66 -5.14
CA PRO A 288 16.24 -11.85 -4.57
C PRO A 288 16.25 -11.87 -3.04
N ALA A 289 16.54 -10.75 -2.36
CA ALA A 289 16.49 -10.65 -0.90
C ALA A 289 15.08 -10.94 -0.36
N ILE A 290 14.06 -10.36 -0.98
CA ILE A 290 12.64 -10.60 -0.62
C ILE A 290 12.26 -12.07 -0.87
N ASP A 291 12.70 -12.68 -1.98
CA ASP A 291 12.39 -14.08 -2.28
C ASP A 291 12.97 -15.03 -1.22
N VAL A 292 14.24 -14.84 -0.88
CA VAL A 292 14.98 -15.70 0.05
C VAL A 292 14.44 -15.60 1.48
N MET A 293 14.21 -14.39 1.99
CA MET A 293 13.67 -14.23 3.34
C MET A 293 12.18 -14.60 3.42
N GLY A 294 11.41 -14.26 2.38
CA GLY A 294 9.98 -14.57 2.31
C GLY A 294 9.71 -16.06 2.33
N GLU A 295 10.53 -16.87 1.66
CA GLU A 295 10.44 -18.33 1.70
C GLU A 295 10.60 -18.88 3.12
N VAL A 296 11.55 -18.35 3.88
CA VAL A 296 11.79 -18.78 5.28
C VAL A 296 10.63 -18.38 6.18
N VAL A 297 10.21 -17.12 6.14
CA VAL A 297 9.11 -16.62 6.98
C VAL A 297 7.82 -17.39 6.68
N LEU A 298 7.45 -17.51 5.40
CA LEU A 298 6.21 -18.17 5.00
C LEU A 298 6.23 -19.66 5.30
N SER A 299 7.35 -20.35 5.08
CA SER A 299 7.42 -21.79 5.38
C SER A 299 7.26 -22.07 6.87
N LYS A 300 7.89 -21.27 7.74
CA LYS A 300 7.79 -21.43 9.20
C LYS A 300 6.45 -21.01 9.77
N MET A 301 5.88 -19.93 9.26
CA MET A 301 4.52 -19.54 9.59
C MET A 301 3.52 -20.62 9.16
N LYS A 302 3.68 -21.19 7.96
CA LYS A 302 2.80 -22.26 7.47
C LYS A 302 2.93 -23.54 8.29
N GLU A 303 4.14 -23.88 8.75
CA GLU A 303 4.38 -25.01 9.66
C GLU A 303 3.56 -24.87 10.94
N GLY A 304 3.52 -23.67 11.53
CA GLY A 304 2.66 -23.34 12.67
C GLY A 304 1.17 -23.41 12.36
N MET A 305 0.74 -22.74 11.28
CA MET A 305 -0.66 -22.74 10.84
C MET A 305 -1.22 -24.14 10.53
N ASN A 306 -0.37 -25.10 10.18
CA ASN A 306 -0.80 -26.47 9.90
C ASN A 306 -0.99 -27.32 11.17
N GLN A 307 -0.66 -26.80 12.36
CA GLN A 307 -0.76 -27.54 13.61
C GLN A 307 -2.20 -27.65 14.10
N ASN A 308 -2.98 -26.57 14.00
CA ASN A 308 -4.39 -26.52 14.39
C ASN A 308 -5.10 -25.30 13.78
N ASP A 309 -6.44 -25.28 13.88
CA ASP A 309 -7.26 -24.21 13.32
C ASP A 309 -7.15 -22.87 14.04
N GLU A 310 -6.86 -22.86 15.34
CA GLU A 310 -6.66 -21.63 16.11
C GLU A 310 -5.49 -20.82 15.54
N VAL A 311 -4.32 -21.47 15.37
CA VAL A 311 -3.13 -20.85 14.76
C VAL A 311 -3.36 -20.53 13.29
N ARG A 312 -4.10 -21.38 12.55
CA ARG A 312 -4.47 -21.10 11.15
C ARG A 312 -5.27 -19.80 11.05
N ILE A 313 -6.31 -19.63 11.87
CA ILE A 313 -7.16 -18.42 11.89
C ILE A 313 -6.30 -17.22 12.28
N MET A 314 -5.56 -17.34 13.38
CA MET A 314 -4.70 -16.30 13.95
C MET A 314 -3.69 -15.72 12.95
N TYR A 315 -3.03 -16.57 12.15
CA TYR A 315 -2.00 -16.13 11.20
C TYR A 315 -2.53 -15.94 9.77
N ALA A 316 -3.83 -16.14 9.52
CA ALA A 316 -4.38 -16.15 8.16
C ALA A 316 -4.10 -14.85 7.41
N SER A 317 -4.37 -13.69 8.02
CA SER A 317 -4.20 -12.37 7.41
C SER A 317 -2.71 -12.08 7.15
N LYS A 318 -1.88 -12.22 8.19
CA LYS A 318 -0.43 -12.00 8.14
C LYS A 318 0.26 -12.87 7.08
N TYR A 319 -0.10 -14.16 7.00
CA TYR A 319 0.41 -15.06 5.98
C TYR A 319 0.02 -14.61 4.57
N ALA A 320 -1.24 -14.22 4.36
CA ALA A 320 -1.73 -13.79 3.05
C ALA A 320 -1.03 -12.50 2.57
N GLN A 321 -0.81 -11.52 3.45
CA GLN A 321 -0.12 -10.27 3.13
C GLN A 321 1.32 -10.53 2.67
N ILE A 322 2.08 -11.32 3.45
CA ILE A 322 3.48 -11.64 3.13
C ILE A 322 3.56 -12.50 1.87
N ALA A 323 2.68 -13.49 1.71
CA ALA A 323 2.63 -14.35 0.52
C ALA A 323 2.33 -13.55 -0.75
N ASN A 324 1.46 -12.54 -0.66
CA ASN A 324 1.14 -11.66 -1.77
C ASN A 324 2.36 -10.83 -2.21
N LEU A 325 3.06 -10.18 -1.28
CA LEU A 325 4.29 -9.45 -1.58
C LEU A 325 5.34 -10.38 -2.21
N TRP A 326 5.60 -11.52 -1.56
CA TRP A 326 6.58 -12.50 -2.03
C TRP A 326 6.31 -12.96 -3.46
N LYS A 327 5.05 -13.34 -3.76
CA LYS A 327 4.67 -13.77 -5.11
C LYS A 327 4.71 -12.62 -6.13
N ASN A 328 4.29 -11.41 -5.73
CA ASN A 328 4.37 -10.22 -6.57
C ASN A 328 5.82 -9.96 -7.01
N LYS A 329 6.79 -9.98 -6.09
CA LYS A 329 8.21 -9.73 -6.41
C LYS A 329 8.84 -10.80 -7.29
N LYS A 330 8.45 -12.07 -7.11
CA LYS A 330 8.83 -13.14 -8.05
C LYS A 330 8.24 -12.92 -9.44
N GLY A 331 6.97 -12.48 -9.50
CA GLY A 331 6.28 -12.14 -10.74
C GLY A 331 6.92 -10.95 -11.46
N GLU A 332 7.22 -9.89 -10.73
CA GLU A 332 7.91 -8.68 -11.19
C GLU A 332 9.25 -9.04 -11.82
N SER A 333 10.10 -9.80 -11.12
CA SER A 333 11.40 -10.23 -11.66
C SER A 333 11.27 -11.00 -12.98
N ARG A 334 10.29 -11.91 -13.09
CA ARG A 334 10.02 -12.63 -14.34
C ARG A 334 9.53 -11.68 -15.44
N GLY A 335 8.64 -10.75 -15.10
CA GLY A 335 8.07 -9.77 -16.02
C GLY A 335 9.13 -8.83 -16.59
N LEU A 336 9.93 -8.21 -15.73
CA LEU A 336 11.02 -7.30 -16.08
C LEU A 336 12.01 -7.97 -17.04
N LYS A 337 12.42 -9.22 -16.76
CA LYS A 337 13.32 -10.01 -17.62
C LYS A 337 12.65 -10.37 -18.95
N ARG A 338 11.44 -10.93 -18.93
CA ARG A 338 10.72 -11.38 -20.13
C ARG A 338 10.44 -10.23 -21.11
N LEU A 339 10.07 -9.07 -20.57
CA LEU A 339 9.72 -7.88 -21.35
C LEU A 339 10.94 -7.01 -21.70
N LYS A 340 12.15 -7.44 -21.32
CA LYS A 340 13.42 -6.73 -21.53
C LYS A 340 13.36 -5.28 -21.06
N VAL A 341 12.79 -5.05 -19.88
CA VAL A 341 12.56 -3.69 -19.36
C VAL A 341 13.88 -2.96 -19.12
N PHE A 342 14.92 -3.66 -18.67
CA PHE A 342 16.27 -3.10 -18.55
C PHE A 342 16.77 -2.51 -19.87
N ASP A 343 16.70 -3.27 -20.97
CA ASP A 343 17.16 -2.82 -22.29
C ASP A 343 16.35 -1.61 -22.77
N LYS A 344 15.02 -1.64 -22.61
CA LYS A 344 14.13 -0.51 -22.94
C LYS A 344 14.47 0.75 -22.16
N LYS A 345 14.84 0.62 -20.88
CA LYS A 345 15.28 1.77 -20.08
C LYS A 345 16.59 2.34 -20.57
N LYS A 346 17.56 1.49 -20.96
CA LYS A 346 18.80 1.96 -21.60
C LYS A 346 18.56 2.68 -22.92
N GLU A 347 17.58 2.22 -23.72
CA GLU A 347 17.18 2.90 -24.95
C GLU A 347 16.63 4.30 -24.64
N ILE A 348 15.71 4.43 -23.68
CA ILE A 348 15.16 5.72 -23.23
C ILE A 348 16.27 6.64 -22.69
N GLU A 349 17.19 6.12 -21.88
CA GLU A 349 18.34 6.89 -21.37
C GLU A 349 19.25 7.38 -22.50
N SER A 350 19.45 6.55 -23.52
CA SER A 350 20.24 6.93 -24.70
C SER A 350 19.54 7.99 -25.54
N GLU A 351 18.22 7.94 -25.66
CA GLU A 351 17.40 8.98 -26.31
C GLU A 351 17.44 10.29 -25.52
N PHE A 352 17.33 10.22 -24.20
CA PHE A 352 17.49 11.38 -23.32
C PHE A 352 18.87 12.02 -23.49
N ALA A 353 19.96 11.23 -23.47
CA ALA A 353 21.30 11.76 -23.67
C ALA A 353 21.47 12.49 -25.00
N LYS A 354 20.89 11.96 -26.09
CA LYS A 354 20.87 12.64 -27.40
C LYS A 354 20.09 13.94 -27.34
N TRP A 355 18.88 13.91 -26.76
CA TRP A 355 18.03 15.10 -26.62
C TRP A 355 18.68 16.21 -25.80
N VAL A 356 19.44 15.86 -24.75
CA VAL A 356 20.23 16.82 -23.96
C VAL A 356 21.34 17.43 -24.81
N ALA A 357 22.06 16.62 -25.58
CA ALA A 357 23.19 17.08 -26.40
C ALA A 357 22.80 17.99 -27.59
N GLU A 358 21.51 18.05 -27.96
CA GLU A 358 21.01 18.90 -29.04
C GLU A 358 21.06 20.41 -28.72
N ASN A 359 21.10 20.79 -27.43
CA ASN A 359 21.02 22.20 -27.03
C ASN A 359 21.97 22.48 -25.84
N PRO A 360 22.87 23.48 -25.95
CA PRO A 360 23.74 23.90 -24.84
C PRO A 360 23.01 24.20 -23.52
N GLU A 361 21.82 24.80 -23.55
CA GLU A 361 21.03 25.10 -22.33
C GLU A 361 20.54 23.81 -21.64
N LYS A 362 20.15 22.79 -22.43
CA LYS A 362 19.80 21.48 -21.88
C LYS A 362 21.04 20.78 -21.32
N GLN A 363 22.17 20.90 -22.01
CA GLN A 363 23.43 20.32 -21.55
C GLN A 363 23.87 20.93 -20.21
N GLU A 364 23.73 22.25 -20.05
CA GLU A 364 24.00 22.94 -18.79
C GLU A 364 23.06 22.45 -17.67
N LYS A 365 21.76 22.31 -17.97
CA LYS A 365 20.76 21.94 -16.96
C LYS A 365 20.72 20.44 -16.61
N TYR A 366 20.97 19.55 -17.56
CA TYR A 366 20.69 18.11 -17.44
C TYR A 366 21.89 17.20 -17.76
N GLY A 367 23.02 17.77 -18.19
CA GLY A 367 24.14 17.01 -18.76
C GLY A 367 24.77 15.98 -17.84
N THR A 368 24.64 16.13 -16.51
CA THR A 368 25.22 15.21 -15.52
C THR A 368 24.25 14.13 -15.03
N VAL A 369 22.94 14.30 -15.25
CA VAL A 369 21.88 13.51 -14.59
C VAL A 369 22.10 12.00 -14.73
N LEU A 370 22.44 11.52 -15.92
CA LEU A 370 22.68 10.08 -16.14
C LEU A 370 23.92 9.57 -15.40
N ALA A 371 25.01 10.35 -15.38
CA ALA A 371 26.22 9.99 -14.66
C ALA A 371 25.98 10.03 -13.14
N ASP A 372 25.20 10.98 -12.66
CA ASP A 372 24.83 11.09 -11.24
C ASP A 372 23.99 9.88 -10.81
N PHE A 373 23.02 9.44 -11.62
CA PHE A 373 22.28 8.20 -11.39
C PHE A 373 23.18 6.97 -11.39
N GLU A 374 24.05 6.83 -12.39
CA GLU A 374 24.99 5.71 -12.47
C GLU A 374 25.85 5.60 -11.20
N ASN A 375 26.46 6.71 -10.80
CA ASN A 375 27.32 6.78 -9.62
C ASN A 375 26.54 6.46 -8.33
N ALA A 376 25.33 7.01 -8.18
CA ALA A 376 24.49 6.77 -7.02
C ALA A 376 24.07 5.30 -6.92
N TYR A 377 23.60 4.70 -8.02
CA TYR A 377 23.21 3.29 -8.03
C TYR A 377 24.41 2.35 -7.88
N GLN A 378 25.57 2.69 -8.41
CA GLN A 378 26.80 1.93 -8.18
C GLN A 378 27.14 1.93 -6.69
N LEU A 379 27.12 3.09 -6.03
CA LEU A 379 27.37 3.18 -4.59
C LEU A 379 26.35 2.36 -3.79
N ILE A 380 25.06 2.45 -4.11
CA ILE A 380 23.99 1.68 -3.45
C ILE A 380 24.25 0.17 -3.61
N SER A 381 24.52 -0.26 -4.84
CA SER A 381 24.79 -1.66 -5.19
C SER A 381 26.03 -2.20 -4.48
N GLU A 382 27.13 -1.45 -4.45
CA GLU A 382 28.38 -1.83 -3.79
C GLU A 382 28.23 -1.96 -2.27
N LYS A 383 27.41 -1.12 -1.65
CA LYS A 383 27.10 -1.24 -0.21
C LYS A 383 26.18 -2.42 0.09
N GLY A 384 25.32 -2.81 -0.86
CA GLY A 384 24.36 -3.91 -0.68
C GLY A 384 23.31 -3.65 0.40
N ASN A 385 23.21 -2.40 0.89
CA ASN A 385 22.36 -2.05 2.03
C ASN A 385 20.88 -2.35 1.75
N ASP A 386 20.41 -2.20 0.52
CA ASP A 386 19.01 -2.48 0.19
C ASP A 386 18.67 -3.96 0.35
N ALA A 387 19.55 -4.87 -0.10
CA ALA A 387 19.36 -6.30 0.12
C ALA A 387 19.38 -6.65 1.60
N VAL A 388 20.29 -6.06 2.37
CA VAL A 388 20.35 -6.23 3.84
C VAL A 388 19.06 -5.74 4.49
N MET A 389 18.62 -4.53 4.14
CA MET A 389 17.41 -3.92 4.67
C MET A 389 16.17 -4.72 4.34
N TRP A 390 16.02 -5.24 3.11
CA TRP A 390 14.88 -6.08 2.76
C TRP A 390 14.87 -7.42 3.49
N ASN A 391 16.03 -8.08 3.65
CA ASN A 391 16.14 -9.29 4.47
C ASN A 391 15.76 -9.02 5.93
N LEU A 392 16.27 -7.92 6.51
CA LEU A 392 15.94 -7.54 7.89
C LEU A 392 14.47 -7.18 8.02
N GLN A 393 13.93 -6.29 7.19
CA GLN A 393 12.55 -5.85 7.24
C GLN A 393 11.58 -7.02 7.12
N LEU A 394 11.77 -7.92 6.14
CA LEU A 394 10.86 -9.04 5.95
C LEU A 394 10.96 -10.06 7.09
N GLY A 395 12.17 -10.29 7.64
CA GLY A 395 12.36 -11.13 8.81
C GLY A 395 11.74 -10.55 10.08
N LEU A 396 11.86 -9.23 10.27
CA LEU A 396 11.29 -8.49 11.41
C LEU A 396 9.76 -8.42 11.32
N PHE A 397 9.21 -7.96 10.19
CA PHE A 397 7.75 -7.89 9.99
C PHE A 397 7.10 -9.26 9.93
N GLY A 398 7.86 -10.28 9.52
CA GLY A 398 7.40 -11.67 9.50
C GLY A 398 7.32 -12.34 10.87
N CYS A 399 7.92 -11.77 11.91
CA CYS A 399 7.99 -12.37 13.24
C CYS A 399 7.80 -11.33 14.35
N GLN A 400 6.69 -11.45 15.05
CA GLN A 400 6.25 -10.50 16.08
C GLN A 400 7.20 -10.48 17.27
N ALA A 401 7.87 -11.62 17.56
CA ALA A 401 8.84 -11.70 18.64
C ALA A 401 10.04 -10.73 18.47
N PHE A 402 10.34 -10.27 17.24
CA PHE A 402 11.32 -9.20 17.04
C PHE A 402 10.73 -7.78 17.23
N ILE A 403 9.47 -7.58 16.85
CA ILE A 403 8.81 -6.27 16.82
C ILE A 403 8.32 -5.86 18.21
N ILE A 404 7.80 -6.79 18.99
CA ILE A 404 7.24 -6.52 20.32
C ILE A 404 8.21 -5.73 21.20
N PRO A 405 9.49 -6.16 21.40
CA PRO A 405 10.42 -5.39 22.23
C PRO A 405 10.65 -3.95 21.73
N PHE A 406 10.57 -3.71 20.41
CA PHE A 406 10.69 -2.36 19.85
C PHE A 406 9.49 -1.49 20.22
N GLN A 407 8.27 -2.04 20.21
CA GLN A 407 7.06 -1.32 20.62
C GLN A 407 7.12 -0.91 22.10
N PHE A 408 7.76 -1.72 22.95
CA PHE A 408 7.98 -1.40 24.36
C PHE A 408 9.00 -0.29 24.63
N LYS A 409 9.80 0.16 23.64
CA LYS A 409 10.69 1.32 23.84
C LYS A 409 9.92 2.59 24.23
N LYS A 410 8.72 2.77 23.70
CA LYS A 410 7.85 3.89 24.07
C LYS A 410 7.42 3.78 25.54
N THR A 411 7.17 2.57 26.01
CA THR A 411 6.89 2.28 27.42
C THR A 411 8.06 2.69 28.30
N GLU A 412 9.29 2.32 27.94
CA GLU A 412 10.49 2.73 28.68
C GLU A 412 10.64 4.26 28.74
N GLN A 413 10.39 4.94 27.62
CA GLN A 413 10.42 6.40 27.56
C GLN A 413 9.38 7.03 28.49
N ILE A 414 8.14 6.55 28.48
CA ILE A 414 7.07 7.04 29.37
C ILE A 414 7.43 6.79 30.83
N LEU A 415 7.88 5.58 31.17
CA LEU A 415 8.27 5.23 32.54
C LEU A 415 9.45 6.09 33.03
N SER A 416 10.37 6.47 32.14
CA SER A 416 11.50 7.35 32.47
C SER A 416 11.07 8.77 32.89
N GLN A 417 9.89 9.23 32.48
CA GLN A 417 9.35 10.54 32.81
C GLN A 417 8.85 10.62 34.27
N LYS A 418 8.74 9.49 34.97
CA LYS A 418 8.31 9.42 36.39
C LYS A 418 6.98 10.13 36.65
N LEU A 419 6.04 9.98 35.71
CA LEU A 419 4.69 10.53 35.81
C LEU A 419 3.97 10.01 37.06
N LYS A 420 3.01 10.78 37.57
CA LYS A 420 2.13 10.32 38.64
C LYS A 420 1.21 9.22 38.11
N LYS A 421 0.65 8.40 39.01
CA LYS A 421 -0.12 7.21 38.66
C LYS A 421 -1.20 7.44 37.58
N ASP A 422 -2.01 8.49 37.73
CA ASP A 422 -3.13 8.73 36.80
C ASP A 422 -2.64 9.20 35.42
N GLU A 423 -1.63 10.08 35.39
CA GLU A 423 -0.96 10.53 34.16
C GLU A 423 -0.20 9.38 33.48
N LEU A 424 0.43 8.50 34.27
CA LEU A 424 1.13 7.33 33.78
C LEU A 424 0.16 6.35 33.13
N ASN A 425 -0.97 6.05 33.79
CA ASN A 425 -1.99 5.16 33.24
C ASN A 425 -2.53 5.70 31.91
N THR A 426 -2.85 7.00 31.86
CA THR A 426 -3.32 7.66 30.62
C THR A 426 -2.28 7.58 29.50
N ALA A 427 -0.99 7.76 29.82
CA ALA A 427 0.07 7.66 28.83
C ALA A 427 0.31 6.22 28.33
N LEU A 428 0.05 5.21 29.17
CA LEU A 428 0.24 3.80 28.85
C LEU A 428 -0.96 3.14 28.18
N GLU A 429 -2.18 3.67 28.35
CA GLU A 429 -3.42 3.09 27.82
C GLU A 429 -3.36 2.76 26.31
N PRO A 430 -2.89 3.66 25.42
CA PRO A 430 -2.78 3.32 23.99
C PRO A 430 -1.78 2.19 23.70
N ILE A 431 -0.75 2.04 24.54
CA ILE A 431 0.24 0.99 24.41
C ILE A 431 -0.36 -0.34 24.88
N MET A 432 -1.14 -0.33 25.97
CA MET A 432 -1.82 -1.52 26.46
C MET A 432 -2.79 -2.08 25.42
N GLU A 433 -3.61 -1.24 24.79
CA GLU A 433 -4.50 -1.67 23.69
C GLU A 433 -3.73 -2.30 22.53
N THR A 434 -2.58 -1.72 22.15
CA THR A 434 -1.74 -2.25 21.07
C THR A 434 -1.17 -3.62 21.44
N ILE A 435 -0.71 -3.78 22.68
CA ILE A 435 -0.14 -5.05 23.17
C ILE A 435 -1.20 -6.14 23.20
N GLU A 436 -2.40 -5.85 23.70
CA GLU A 436 -3.50 -6.82 23.74
C GLU A 436 -3.84 -7.33 22.34
N ALA A 437 -3.91 -6.44 21.35
CA ALA A 437 -4.13 -6.81 19.96
C ALA A 437 -2.99 -7.68 19.38
N VAL A 438 -1.74 -7.36 19.69
CA VAL A 438 -0.59 -8.15 19.22
C VAL A 438 -0.57 -9.55 19.83
N TYR A 439 -0.80 -9.69 21.14
CA TYR A 439 -0.79 -11.00 21.79
C TYR A 439 -2.04 -11.84 21.52
N ALA A 440 -3.16 -11.22 21.14
CA ALA A 440 -4.32 -11.94 20.60
C ALA A 440 -3.96 -12.71 19.30
N GLU A 441 -2.93 -12.28 18.59
CA GLU A 441 -2.43 -12.91 17.37
C GLU A 441 -1.02 -13.50 17.50
N TYR A 442 -0.65 -13.98 18.69
CA TYR A 442 0.68 -14.48 18.98
C TYR A 442 0.66 -15.94 19.44
N ASP A 443 1.23 -16.84 18.63
CA ASP A 443 1.52 -18.22 19.05
C ASP A 443 3.02 -18.39 19.33
N PRO A 444 3.45 -18.58 20.60
CA PRO A 444 4.86 -18.68 20.95
C PRO A 444 5.62 -19.78 20.22
N ALA A 445 4.97 -20.91 19.91
CA ALA A 445 5.61 -22.01 19.21
C ALA A 445 5.90 -21.65 17.74
N THR A 446 4.93 -21.05 17.06
CA THR A 446 5.06 -20.55 15.69
C THR A 446 6.09 -19.42 15.59
N GLU A 447 6.02 -18.44 16.49
CA GLU A 447 6.96 -17.32 16.54
C GLU A 447 8.39 -17.78 16.75
N LYS A 448 8.61 -18.77 17.62
CA LYS A 448 9.94 -19.36 17.81
C LYS A 448 10.47 -19.98 16.53
N MET A 449 9.64 -20.74 15.80
CA MET A 449 10.06 -21.35 14.53
C MET A 449 10.45 -20.28 13.49
N ILE A 450 9.67 -19.20 13.37
CA ILE A 450 9.97 -18.10 12.46
C ILE A 450 11.25 -17.38 12.91
N TYR A 451 11.34 -17.00 14.18
CA TYR A 451 12.48 -16.29 14.78
C TYR A 451 13.80 -17.04 14.55
N THR A 452 13.84 -18.34 14.86
CA THR A 452 15.01 -19.20 14.63
C THR A 452 15.35 -19.30 13.14
N GLY A 453 14.34 -19.46 12.28
CA GLY A 453 14.51 -19.51 10.83
C GLY A 453 15.14 -18.23 10.28
N VAL A 454 14.62 -17.07 10.70
CA VAL A 454 15.11 -15.75 10.30
C VAL A 454 16.56 -15.55 10.75
N LEU A 455 16.90 -15.83 12.01
CA LEU A 455 18.29 -15.70 12.49
C LEU A 455 19.26 -16.63 11.76
N LYS A 456 18.85 -17.85 11.43
CA LYS A 456 19.68 -18.75 10.62
C LYS A 456 19.88 -18.20 9.22
N LYS A 457 18.81 -17.73 8.57
CA LYS A 457 18.88 -17.24 7.20
C LYS A 457 19.67 -15.93 7.10
N LEU A 458 19.50 -14.99 8.02
CA LEU A 458 20.29 -13.76 8.08
C LEU A 458 21.80 -14.06 8.19
N LYS A 459 22.20 -15.03 9.02
CA LYS A 459 23.60 -15.47 9.14
C LYS A 459 24.17 -16.05 7.84
N GLU A 460 23.32 -16.68 7.04
CA GLU A 460 23.69 -17.29 5.76
C GLU A 460 23.85 -16.25 4.64
N VAL A 461 22.94 -15.25 4.59
CA VAL A 461 22.82 -14.35 3.42
C VAL A 461 23.50 -13.00 3.61
N LEU A 462 23.74 -12.55 4.84
CA LEU A 462 24.38 -11.27 5.09
C LEU A 462 25.90 -11.40 5.21
N PRO A 463 26.67 -10.43 4.69
CA PRO A 463 28.09 -10.31 4.99
C PRO A 463 28.37 -10.22 6.50
N ASN A 464 29.49 -10.79 6.95
CA ASN A 464 29.82 -10.84 8.39
C ASN A 464 29.90 -9.46 9.06
N ASP A 465 30.37 -8.45 8.33
CA ASP A 465 30.47 -7.05 8.79
C ASP A 465 29.13 -6.30 8.75
N GLN A 466 28.09 -6.91 8.18
CA GLN A 466 26.71 -6.40 8.12
C GLN A 466 25.75 -7.21 9.00
N LEU A 467 26.24 -8.22 9.73
CA LEU A 467 25.43 -8.94 10.70
C LEU A 467 25.06 -8.06 11.90
N PRO A 468 23.80 -8.07 12.36
CA PRO A 468 23.41 -7.40 13.60
C PRO A 468 24.24 -7.86 14.81
N ASP A 469 24.39 -6.97 15.78
CA ASP A 469 25.18 -7.20 17.00
C ASP A 469 24.70 -8.39 17.85
N ILE A 470 23.45 -8.83 17.67
CA ILE A 470 22.91 -10.05 18.29
C ILE A 470 23.78 -11.28 18.03
N TYR A 471 24.48 -11.35 16.89
CA TYR A 471 25.35 -12.47 16.57
C TYR A 471 26.60 -12.51 17.46
N ASN A 472 27.06 -11.38 17.99
CA ASN A 472 28.14 -11.35 18.99
C ASN A 472 27.67 -12.07 20.26
N LEU A 473 26.47 -11.77 20.74
CA LEU A 473 25.87 -12.44 21.90
C LEU A 473 25.72 -13.95 21.69
N ILE A 474 25.21 -14.35 20.51
CA ILE A 474 25.04 -15.76 20.13
C ILE A 474 26.40 -16.48 20.10
N ASN A 475 27.42 -15.86 19.51
CA ASN A 475 28.76 -16.46 19.42
C ASN A 475 29.43 -16.57 20.80
N ASP A 476 29.34 -15.54 21.63
CA ASP A 476 30.05 -15.49 22.91
C ASP A 476 29.43 -16.43 23.95
N LYS A 477 28.09 -16.36 24.12
CA LYS A 477 27.37 -17.09 25.16
C LYS A 477 26.90 -18.48 24.72
N TYR A 478 26.49 -18.62 23.46
CA TYR A 478 25.92 -19.87 22.92
C TYR A 478 26.86 -20.58 21.95
N LYS A 479 28.10 -20.10 21.79
CA LYS A 479 29.12 -20.71 20.92
C LYS A 479 28.65 -20.83 19.46
N GLY A 480 27.81 -19.89 19.03
CA GLY A 480 27.26 -19.85 17.68
C GLY A 480 26.01 -20.70 17.47
N ASP A 481 25.52 -21.38 18.52
CA ASP A 481 24.29 -22.18 18.49
C ASP A 481 23.05 -21.27 18.58
N ILE A 482 22.44 -21.06 17.42
CA ILE A 482 21.22 -20.24 17.29
C ILE A 482 20.03 -20.94 17.95
N ASP A 483 19.92 -22.27 17.85
CA ASP A 483 18.79 -23.01 18.43
C ASP A 483 18.79 -22.85 19.95
N ALA A 484 19.94 -23.08 20.60
CA ALA A 484 20.10 -22.89 22.04
C ALA A 484 19.81 -21.45 22.50
N PHE A 485 20.22 -20.44 21.72
CA PHE A 485 19.87 -19.06 21.99
C PHE A 485 18.36 -18.83 21.94
N THR A 486 17.70 -19.27 20.86
CA THR A 486 16.26 -19.08 20.67
C THR A 486 15.43 -19.85 21.70
N ASP A 487 15.87 -21.05 22.10
CA ASP A 487 15.28 -21.80 23.21
C ASP A 487 15.30 -21.00 24.51
N GLU A 488 16.40 -20.33 24.81
CA GLU A 488 16.50 -19.51 26.02
C GLU A 488 15.64 -18.24 25.94
N VAL A 489 15.61 -17.58 24.78
CA VAL A 489 14.76 -16.38 24.55
C VAL A 489 13.30 -16.70 24.84
N PHE A 490 12.75 -17.74 24.22
CA PHE A 490 11.34 -18.09 24.38
C PHE A 490 11.02 -18.74 25.73
N LYS A 491 12.05 -19.14 26.50
CA LYS A 491 11.88 -19.65 27.86
C LYS A 491 11.94 -18.55 28.93
N LYS A 492 12.70 -17.47 28.70
CA LYS A 492 13.03 -16.48 29.75
C LYS A 492 12.54 -15.07 29.45
N SER A 493 12.31 -14.73 28.18
CA SER A 493 11.85 -13.39 27.82
C SER A 493 10.44 -13.17 28.30
N VAL A 494 10.22 -12.04 28.98
CA VAL A 494 8.86 -11.58 29.36
C VAL A 494 8.01 -11.20 28.14
N TYR A 495 8.62 -11.09 26.96
CA TYR A 495 7.93 -10.76 25.72
C TYR A 495 7.50 -12.01 24.91
N ALA A 496 7.85 -13.21 25.36
CA ALA A 496 7.63 -14.44 24.60
C ALA A 496 6.29 -15.15 24.91
N SER A 497 5.48 -14.60 25.82
CA SER A 497 4.19 -15.15 26.26
C SER A 497 3.29 -14.10 26.87
#